data_AF-A0A2Y9BNE7-F1
#
_entry.id   AF-A0A2Y9BNE7-F1
#
_cell.length_a   1.000
_cell.length_b   1.000
_cell.length_c   1.000
_cell.angle_alpha   90.00
_cell.angle_beta   90.00
_cell.angle_gamma   90.00
#
_symmetry.space_group_name_H-M   'P 1'
#
loop_
_entity.id
_entity.type
_entity.pdbx_description
1 polymer ?
#
loop_
_entity_poly.entity_id
_entity_poly.type
_entity_poly.pdbx_seq_one_letter_code
_entity_poly.pdbx_strand_id
1 'polypeptide(L)'
;MALKNMYSIILQVIANALTEIEHDLIGIEHRSKDKKDSDGNILPEKEESNRFEVEIPKGNSELSKVRFSVKVLEEKLPIKAEILDDDDYQITFQNLKISYIDARRNVYFQAEGYTIVNRSTGEVVARL
;
A
#
# COMPACT_ATOMS: atom_id res chain seq x y z
N MET A 1 20.21 -13.83 11.95
CA MET A 1 20.60 -12.71 11.06
C MET A 1 20.51 -13.26 9.62
N ALA A 2 19.43 -12.95 8.89
CA ALA A 2 19.25 -13.48 7.54
C ALA A 2 20.36 -12.93 6.63
N LEU A 3 21.03 -13.80 5.87
CA LEU A 3 22.03 -13.39 4.89
C LEU A 3 21.37 -12.46 3.87
N LYS A 4 21.78 -11.19 3.85
CA LYS A 4 21.43 -10.25 2.78
C LYS A 4 22.07 -10.76 1.50
N ASN A 5 21.29 -11.43 0.65
CA ASN A 5 21.70 -11.77 -0.70
C ASN A 5 21.34 -10.62 -1.66
N MET A 6 21.94 -10.59 -2.86
CA MET A 6 21.67 -9.51 -3.82
C MET A 6 20.18 -9.34 -4.11
N TYR A 7 19.42 -10.44 -4.15
CA TYR A 7 17.98 -10.41 -4.34
C TYR A 7 17.25 -9.59 -3.26
N SER A 8 17.56 -9.83 -1.98
CA SER A 8 16.99 -9.06 -0.87
C SER A 8 17.38 -7.57 -0.90
N ILE A 9 18.58 -7.25 -1.39
CA ILE A 9 19.05 -5.87 -1.53
C ILE A 9 18.29 -5.16 -2.64
N ILE A 10 18.14 -5.79 -3.81
CA ILE A 10 17.39 -5.23 -4.95
C ILE A 10 15.95 -4.92 -4.54
N LEU A 11 15.30 -5.85 -3.84
CA LEU A 11 13.93 -5.67 -3.35
C LEU A 11 13.81 -4.47 -2.41
N GLN A 12 14.75 -4.29 -1.48
CA GLN A 12 14.75 -3.13 -0.60
C GLN A 12 14.97 -1.82 -1.36
N VAL A 13 15.88 -1.81 -2.34
CA VAL A 13 16.12 -0.64 -3.20
C VAL A 13 14.85 -0.27 -3.96
N ILE A 14 14.14 -1.25 -4.52
CA ILE A 14 12.86 -1.02 -5.20
C ILE A 14 11.83 -0.46 -4.22
N ALA A 15 11.65 -1.06 -3.04
CA ALA A 15 10.68 -0.58 -2.04
C ALA A 15 10.96 0.88 -1.63
N ASN A 16 12.22 1.23 -1.44
CA ASN A 16 12.62 2.60 -1.13
C ASN A 16 12.32 3.56 -2.30
N ALA A 17 12.66 3.17 -3.53
CA ALA A 17 12.37 3.99 -4.71
C ALA A 17 10.86 4.22 -4.89
N LEU A 18 10.03 3.23 -4.58
CA LEU A 18 8.57 3.37 -4.60
C LEU A 18 8.02 4.28 -3.50
N THR A 19 8.78 4.54 -2.43
CA THR A 19 8.38 5.47 -1.36
C THR A 19 8.49 6.93 -1.82
N GLU A 20 9.43 7.21 -2.72
CA GLU A 20 9.77 8.58 -3.17
C GLU A 20 8.92 9.06 -4.34
N ILE A 21 8.02 8.23 -4.86
CA ILE A 21 7.16 8.57 -6.00
C ILE A 21 5.68 8.59 -5.61
N GLU A 22 4.94 9.46 -6.28
CA GLU A 22 3.48 9.45 -6.27
C GLU A 22 2.97 8.31 -7.15
N HIS A 23 1.93 7.62 -6.68
CA HIS A 23 1.26 6.56 -7.43
C HIS A 23 -0.15 6.98 -7.83
N ASP A 24 -0.61 6.54 -8.99
CA ASP A 24 -2.02 6.68 -9.37
C ASP A 24 -2.85 5.72 -8.48
N LEU A 25 -3.84 6.24 -7.76
CA LEU A 25 -4.71 5.44 -6.91
C LEU A 25 -5.85 4.85 -7.76
N ILE A 26 -5.91 3.52 -7.86
CA ILE A 26 -6.85 2.82 -8.75
C ILE A 26 -7.89 1.98 -7.99
N GLY A 27 -7.74 1.81 -6.68
CA GLY A 27 -8.70 1.08 -5.87
C GLY A 27 -8.42 1.19 -4.38
N ILE A 28 -9.49 1.15 -3.58
CA ILE A 28 -9.42 1.08 -2.11
C ILE A 28 -10.33 -0.07 -1.67
N GLU A 29 -9.78 -1.00 -0.88
CA GLU A 29 -10.53 -2.08 -0.27
C GLU A 29 -10.33 -2.06 1.25
N HIS A 30 -11.43 -2.00 2.01
CA HIS A 30 -11.40 -2.15 3.46
C HIS A 30 -11.50 -3.63 3.84
N ARG A 31 -10.62 -4.10 4.73
CA ARG A 31 -10.57 -5.49 5.19
C ARG A 31 -10.55 -5.56 6.71
N SER A 32 -11.52 -6.29 7.23
CA SER A 32 -11.60 -6.68 8.63
C SER A 32 -11.24 -8.17 8.76
N LYS A 33 -10.25 -8.49 9.60
CA LYS A 33 -9.83 -9.87 9.84
C LYS A 33 -9.84 -10.17 11.34
N ASP A 34 -10.35 -11.33 11.71
CA ASP A 34 -10.29 -11.80 13.10
C ASP A 34 -8.82 -11.93 13.55
N LYS A 35 -8.46 -11.28 14.66
CA LYS A 35 -7.18 -11.53 15.31
C LYS A 35 -7.23 -12.89 15.99
N LYS A 36 -6.12 -13.60 15.94
CA LYS A 36 -5.94 -14.85 16.69
C LYS A 36 -4.85 -14.66 17.72
N ASP A 37 -5.06 -15.22 18.90
CA ASP A 37 -4.00 -15.34 19.90
C ASP A 37 -2.98 -16.42 19.51
N SER A 38 -1.94 -16.59 20.33
CA SER A 38 -0.89 -17.60 20.15
C SER A 38 -1.42 -19.04 20.15
N ASP A 39 -2.60 -19.27 20.73
CA ASP A 39 -3.26 -20.57 20.85
C ASP A 39 -4.28 -20.79 19.72
N GLY A 40 -4.45 -19.81 18.83
CA GLY A 40 -5.34 -19.87 17.67
C GLY A 40 -6.80 -19.47 17.95
N ASN A 41 -7.13 -19.03 19.18
CA ASN A 41 -8.47 -18.54 19.51
C ASN A 41 -8.71 -17.18 18.90
N ILE A 42 -9.94 -16.95 18.43
CA ILE A 42 -10.35 -15.66 17.89
C ILE A 42 -10.49 -14.65 19.05
N LEU A 43 -9.73 -13.56 18.97
CA LEU A 43 -9.84 -12.43 19.89
C LEU A 43 -11.07 -11.58 19.52
N PRO A 44 -11.69 -10.90 20.50
CA PRO A 44 -12.85 -10.03 20.25
C PRO A 44 -12.51 -8.79 19.41
N GLU A 45 -11.23 -8.40 19.38
CA GLU A 45 -10.72 -7.33 18.53
C GLU A 45 -10.47 -7.83 17.10
N LYS A 46 -10.95 -7.08 16.12
CA LYS A 46 -10.62 -7.30 14.72
C LYS A 46 -9.38 -6.50 14.33
N GLU A 47 -8.57 -7.06 13.43
CA GLU A 47 -7.55 -6.32 12.72
C GLU A 47 -8.18 -5.70 11.49
N GLU A 48 -8.38 -4.39 11.57
CA GLU A 48 -8.83 -3.58 10.45
C GLU A 48 -7.62 -3.13 9.62
N SER A 49 -7.79 -3.15 8.31
CA SER A 49 -6.75 -2.72 7.38
C SER A 49 -7.33 -2.21 6.08
N ASN A 50 -6.59 -1.31 5.45
CA ASN A 50 -6.92 -0.75 4.16
C ASN A 50 -5.92 -1.28 3.14
N ARG A 51 -6.44 -1.71 2.00
CA ARG A 51 -5.65 -2.14 0.87
C ARG A 51 -5.84 -1.13 -0.25
N PHE A 52 -4.76 -0.45 -0.59
CA PHE A 52 -4.71 0.46 -1.73
C PHE A 52 -4.15 -0.29 -2.93
N GLU A 53 -4.92 -0.34 -4.01
CA GLU A 53 -4.42 -0.76 -5.31
C GLU A 53 -3.91 0.49 -6.02
N VAL A 54 -2.66 0.43 -6.47
CA VAL A 54 -1.99 1.58 -7.07
C VAL A 54 -1.29 1.19 -8.36
N GLU A 55 -1.13 2.17 -9.24
CA GLU A 55 -0.39 2.05 -10.48
C GLU A 55 0.71 3.11 -10.53
N ILE A 56 1.91 2.70 -10.96
CA ILE A 56 3.01 3.64 -11.15
C ILE A 56 2.71 4.51 -12.39
N PRO A 57 2.76 5.85 -12.28
CA PRO A 57 2.44 6.73 -13.39
C PRO A 57 3.34 6.49 -14.61
N LYS A 58 2.81 6.82 -15.79
CA LYS A 58 3.59 6.77 -17.03
C LYS A 58 4.78 7.73 -16.94
N GLY A 59 5.96 7.27 -17.37
CA GLY A 59 7.19 8.08 -17.37
C GLY A 59 8.24 7.60 -16.38
N ASN A 60 7.90 6.66 -15.50
CA ASN A 60 8.81 6.02 -14.54
C ASN A 60 9.59 4.83 -15.15
N SER A 61 10.05 4.97 -16.40
CA SER A 61 10.83 3.95 -17.12
C SER A 61 10.19 2.54 -17.07
N GLU A 62 10.98 1.51 -16.77
CA GLU A 62 10.58 0.09 -16.66
C GLU A 62 9.52 -0.19 -15.60
N LEU A 63 9.30 0.74 -14.66
CA LEU A 63 8.27 0.64 -13.64
C LEU A 63 6.93 1.25 -14.08
N SER A 64 6.90 1.96 -15.21
CA SER A 64 5.67 2.59 -15.71
C SER A 64 4.55 1.57 -15.83
N LYS A 65 3.37 1.91 -15.32
CA LYS A 65 2.15 1.08 -15.38
C LYS A 65 2.22 -0.24 -14.60
N VAL A 66 3.26 -0.46 -13.80
CA VAL A 66 3.27 -1.57 -12.84
C VAL A 66 2.22 -1.29 -11.76
N ARG A 67 1.43 -2.32 -11.46
CA ARG A 67 0.42 -2.28 -10.39
C ARG A 67 0.88 -3.09 -9.20
N PHE A 68 0.59 -2.58 -8.02
CA PHE A 68 0.85 -3.28 -6.78
C PHE A 68 -0.13 -2.85 -5.70
N SER A 69 -0.19 -3.64 -4.64
CA SER A 69 -1.11 -3.42 -3.53
C SER A 69 -0.34 -3.08 -2.27
N VAL A 70 -0.82 -2.08 -1.53
CA VAL A 70 -0.24 -1.66 -0.25
C VAL A 70 -1.26 -1.84 0.86
N LYS A 71 -0.88 -2.59 1.91
CA LYS A 71 -1.66 -2.71 3.14
C LYS A 71 -1.26 -1.59 4.10
N VAL A 72 -2.24 -0.89 4.66
CA VAL A 72 -2.06 0.04 5.78
C VAL A 72 -2.94 -0.47 6.93
N LEU A 73 -2.36 -0.63 8.11
CA LEU A 73 -3.10 -1.07 9.31
C LEU A 73 -3.78 0.15 9.93
N GLU A 74 -5.10 0.20 9.90
CA GLU A 74 -5.87 1.34 10.43
C GLU A 74 -7.31 0.92 10.72
N GLU A 75 -7.86 1.43 11.83
CA GLU A 75 -9.21 1.09 12.30
C GLU A 75 -10.33 1.67 11.43
N LYS A 76 -10.11 2.81 10.76
CA LYS A 76 -11.11 3.45 9.89
C LYS A 76 -10.47 4.21 8.74
N LEU A 77 -11.00 4.00 7.53
CA LEU A 77 -10.74 4.89 6.40
C LEU A 77 -11.44 6.24 6.62
N PRO A 78 -10.75 7.37 6.41
CA PRO A 78 -11.41 8.66 6.22
C PRO A 78 -12.12 8.78 4.86
N ILE A 79 -11.94 7.82 3.96
CA ILE A 79 -12.33 7.88 2.54
C ILE A 79 -12.83 6.54 2.02
N LYS A 80 -13.92 6.55 1.25
CA LYS A 80 -14.48 5.33 0.67
C LYS A 80 -14.11 5.18 -0.81
N ALA A 81 -14.28 3.98 -1.35
CA ALA A 81 -13.92 3.68 -2.74
C ALA A 81 -14.66 4.55 -3.77
N GLU A 82 -15.87 5.02 -3.44
CA GLU A 82 -16.71 5.83 -4.32
C GLU A 82 -16.06 7.19 -4.69
N ILE A 83 -15.05 7.66 -3.95
CA ILE A 83 -14.33 8.88 -4.35
C ILE A 83 -13.62 8.69 -5.69
N LEU A 84 -13.18 7.46 -6.02
CA LEU A 84 -12.40 7.18 -7.22
C LEU A 84 -13.24 7.21 -8.51
N ASP A 85 -14.57 7.21 -8.40
CA ASP A 85 -15.45 7.23 -9.57
C ASP A 85 -15.55 8.63 -10.19
N ASP A 86 -15.30 9.67 -9.40
CA ASP A 86 -15.54 11.07 -9.79
C ASP A 86 -14.27 11.81 -10.24
N ASP A 87 -13.08 11.38 -9.78
CA ASP A 87 -11.82 12.12 -9.96
C ASP A 87 -10.58 11.23 -10.02
N ASP A 88 -9.49 11.77 -10.58
CA ASP A 88 -8.17 11.15 -10.56
C ASP A 88 -7.43 11.49 -9.26
N TYR A 89 -6.98 10.48 -8.53
CA TYR A 89 -6.24 10.64 -7.27
C TYR A 89 -4.83 10.09 -7.37
N GLN A 90 -3.91 10.77 -6.68
CA GLN A 90 -2.56 10.28 -6.44
C GLN A 90 -2.38 9.97 -4.96
N ILE A 91 -1.54 8.97 -4.68
CA ILE A 91 -1.23 8.53 -3.33
C ILE A 91 0.28 8.40 -3.14
N THR A 92 0.77 8.88 -2.00
CA THR A 92 2.15 8.68 -1.55
C THR A 92 2.12 7.92 -0.24
N PHE A 93 3.00 6.93 -0.09
CA PHE A 93 3.08 6.10 1.10
C PHE A 93 4.25 6.50 1.99
N GLN A 94 4.03 6.48 3.31
CA GLN A 94 5.07 6.70 4.30
C GLN A 94 5.57 5.35 4.84
N ASN A 95 6.89 5.21 4.96
CA ASN A 95 7.56 3.99 5.44
C ASN A 95 7.12 2.73 4.69
N LEU A 96 6.98 2.82 3.36
CA LEU A 96 6.63 1.69 2.50
C LEU A 96 7.72 0.61 2.60
N LYS A 97 7.30 -0.62 2.87
CA LYS A 97 8.18 -1.77 3.01
C LYS A 97 7.54 -3.01 2.44
N ILE A 98 8.37 -3.99 2.08
CA ILE A 98 7.89 -5.32 1.71
C ILE A 98 7.49 -6.05 2.99
N SER A 99 6.22 -6.45 3.08
CA SER A 99 5.69 -7.20 4.22
C SER A 99 5.84 -8.70 4.03
N TYR A 100 5.62 -9.18 2.80
CA TYR A 100 5.65 -10.60 2.47
C TYR A 100 5.95 -10.82 0.99
N ILE A 101 6.63 -11.92 0.67
CA ILE A 101 6.79 -12.41 -0.69
C ILE A 101 6.26 -13.84 -0.71
N ASP A 102 5.29 -14.10 -1.58
CA ASP A 102 4.71 -15.44 -1.66
C ASP A 102 5.60 -16.42 -2.44
N ALA A 103 5.21 -17.69 -2.44
CA ALA A 103 5.91 -18.75 -3.18
C ALA A 103 5.91 -18.53 -4.70
N ARG A 104 5.01 -17.68 -5.23
CA ARG A 104 4.91 -17.30 -6.64
C ARG A 104 5.70 -16.03 -6.97
N ARG A 105 6.44 -15.47 -6.01
CA ARG A 105 7.22 -14.24 -6.11
C ARG A 105 6.38 -12.98 -6.26
N ASN A 106 5.11 -13.00 -5.86
CA ASN A 106 4.35 -11.77 -5.69
C ASN A 106 4.86 -11.03 -4.46
N VAL A 107 5.11 -9.73 -4.62
CA VAL A 107 5.60 -8.86 -3.55
C VAL A 107 4.42 -8.10 -2.96
N TYR A 108 4.24 -8.25 -1.65
CA TYR A 108 3.20 -7.56 -0.90
C TYR A 108 3.84 -6.44 -0.09
N PHE A 109 3.22 -5.27 -0.16
CA PHE A 109 3.72 -4.08 0.51
C PHE A 109 2.87 -3.71 1.71
N GLN A 110 3.52 -3.06 2.67
CA GLN A 110 2.88 -2.43 3.80
C GLN A 110 3.44 -1.02 3.97
N ALA A 111 2.61 -0.07 4.35
CA ALA A 111 3.01 1.27 4.74
C ALA A 111 2.47 1.60 6.13
N GLU A 112 3.07 2.60 6.78
CA GLU A 112 2.64 3.09 8.09
C GLU A 112 1.70 4.29 8.00
N GLY A 113 1.79 5.04 6.89
CA GLY A 113 0.94 6.19 6.61
C GLY A 113 0.82 6.42 5.11
N TYR A 114 -0.03 7.38 4.76
CA TYR A 114 -0.24 7.77 3.36
C TYR A 114 -0.76 9.20 3.27
N THR A 115 -0.64 9.79 2.08
CA THR A 115 -1.29 11.04 1.72
C THR A 115 -1.95 10.86 0.36
N ILE A 116 -3.23 11.20 0.25
CA ILE A 116 -3.99 11.18 -1.00
C ILE A 116 -4.31 12.60 -1.40
N VAL A 117 -4.05 12.91 -2.67
CA VAL A 117 -4.33 14.19 -3.29
C VAL A 117 -5.20 14.01 -4.52
N ASN A 118 -6.14 14.92 -4.75
CA ASN A 118 -6.81 15.03 -6.04
C ASN A 118 -5.77 15.58 -7.05
N ARG A 119 -5.55 14.84 -8.14
CA ARG A 119 -4.50 15.15 -9.12
C ARG A 119 -4.71 16.50 -9.81
N SER A 120 -5.96 16.88 -10.03
CA SER A 120 -6.32 18.06 -10.80
C SER A 120 -6.27 19.34 -9.96
N THR A 121 -6.64 19.25 -8.67
CA THR A 121 -6.68 20.41 -7.77
C THR A 121 -5.46 20.51 -6.86
N GLY A 122 -4.74 19.41 -6.64
CA GLY A 122 -3.66 19.30 -5.65
C GLY A 122 -4.16 19.28 -4.20
N GLU A 123 -5.48 19.19 -3.99
CA GLU A 123 -6.07 19.20 -2.66
C GLU A 123 -5.80 17.88 -1.94
N VAL A 124 -5.39 17.96 -0.67
CA VAL A 124 -5.23 16.78 0.20
C VAL A 124 -6.61 16.31 0.67
N VAL A 125 -7.00 15.12 0.24
CA VAL A 125 -8.33 14.55 0.54
C VAL A 125 -8.28 13.61 1.74
N ALA A 126 -7.14 12.95 1.95
CA ALA A 126 -6.92 12.11 3.12
C ALA A 126 -5.43 12.01 3.46
N ARG A 127 -5.13 11.81 4.75
CA ARG A 127 -3.78 11.48 5.22
C ARG A 127 -3.81 10.72 6.54
N LEU A 128 -2.79 9.89 6.74
CA LEU A 128 -2.43 9.24 8.00
C LEU A 128 -0.97 9.53 8.31
#